data_AF-A0A3A8K605-F1
#
_entry.id   AF-A0A3A8K605-F1
#
_cell.length_a   1.000
_cell.length_b   1.000
_cell.length_c   1.000
_cell.angle_alpha   90.00
_cell.angle_beta   90.00
_cell.angle_gamma   90.00
#
_symmetry.space_group_name_H-M   'P 1'
#
loop_
_entity.id
_entity.type
_entity.pdbx_description
1 polymer ?
#
loop_
_entity_poly.entity_id
_entity_poly.type
_entity_poly.pdbx_seq_one_letter_code
_entity_poly.pdbx_strand_id
1 'polypeptide(L)'
;MFTTLRYARRPMTPTPPGRLETSCQSLEALGAWLASRDFGRLEDDALPMLLLAVHGRDFTRDFREEFDAGDDWAPALGRTARAVGRAFDFLREDAGIAHLSLVPRPDVLPLLCRFFHLHPQPPAESRVRLAHWLWRHALFDTARSPPDTDALASFALLTPDAGASVRALLDRVGPPPPRGWERYSQPGMAGLASVADRVEANALLALKPRHLLTSAVLEPGPLLEVQGAVAFLPLFPPPLSGAAPPPGPGSDLLLTLANQVFHPVLAPGRSLLGLVRAGVTPSAVFPTHALGPDALAALRLGDGAGFLARRRDGLVTHIRAFIRARTGADPEEDASIPQE
;
A
#
# COMPACT_ATOMS: atom_id res chain seq x y z
N MET A 1 -26.47 -22.74 36.33
CA MET A 1 -26.49 -21.53 37.18
C MET A 1 -25.26 -20.69 36.82
N PHE A 2 -25.29 -20.04 35.64
CA PHE A 2 -24.11 -19.40 35.04
C PHE A 2 -24.23 -17.88 35.16
N THR A 3 -23.35 -17.29 35.95
CA THR A 3 -23.21 -15.85 36.17
C THR A 3 -22.44 -15.24 35.00
N THR A 4 -23.11 -14.41 34.20
CA THR A 4 -22.51 -13.68 33.07
C THR A 4 -21.95 -12.34 33.58
N LEU A 5 -20.63 -12.21 33.65
CA LEU A 5 -19.96 -10.92 33.85
C LEU A 5 -20.02 -10.11 32.55
N ARG A 6 -20.97 -9.18 32.48
CA ARG A 6 -21.05 -8.16 31.42
C ARG A 6 -19.92 -7.15 31.64
N TYR A 7 -18.93 -7.14 30.74
CA TYR A 7 -18.04 -5.99 30.61
C TYR A 7 -18.85 -4.78 30.13
N ALA A 8 -18.95 -3.77 30.99
CA ALA A 8 -19.54 -2.48 30.66
C ALA A 8 -18.67 -1.81 29.59
N ARG A 9 -19.11 -1.82 28.33
CA ARG A 9 -18.66 -0.85 27.34
C ARG A 9 -19.07 0.53 27.85
N ARG A 10 -18.11 1.40 28.13
CA ARG A 10 -18.39 2.84 28.22
C ARG A 10 -19.06 3.24 26.90
N PRO A 11 -20.23 3.87 26.91
CA PRO A 11 -20.79 4.44 25.70
C PRO A 11 -19.82 5.55 25.24
N MET A 12 -19.19 5.34 24.08
CA MET A 12 -18.65 6.47 23.33
C MET A 12 -19.84 7.35 22.98
N THR A 13 -19.94 8.50 23.64
CA THR A 13 -20.78 9.59 23.18
C THR A 13 -20.41 9.88 21.73
N PRO A 14 -21.38 9.89 20.79
CA PRO A 14 -21.10 10.35 19.44
C PRO A 14 -20.67 11.81 19.54
N THR A 15 -19.43 12.09 19.13
CA THR A 15 -18.96 13.46 18.95
C THR A 15 -19.91 14.16 17.98
N PRO A 16 -20.50 15.31 18.34
CA PRO A 16 -21.40 16.03 17.45
C PRO A 16 -20.66 16.44 16.17
N PRO A 17 -21.32 16.41 14.99
CA PRO A 17 -20.69 16.85 13.76
C PRO A 17 -20.62 18.39 13.77
N GLY A 18 -19.48 18.93 14.17
CA GLY A 18 -19.20 20.36 14.14
C GLY A 18 -18.15 20.78 15.17
N ARG A 19 -17.13 21.51 14.72
CA ARG A 19 -15.97 22.04 15.48
C ARG A 19 -14.82 21.08 15.81
N LEU A 20 -14.21 20.54 14.76
CA LEU A 20 -12.80 20.83 14.52
C LEU A 20 -12.72 21.42 13.11
N GLU A 21 -13.20 22.66 12.98
CA GLU A 21 -12.99 23.43 11.75
C GLU A 21 -11.48 23.56 11.57
N THR A 22 -10.98 23.02 10.46
CA THR A 22 -9.56 22.80 10.18
C THR A 22 -8.85 24.12 9.95
N SER A 23 -8.62 24.92 11.00
CA SER A 23 -7.73 26.08 10.93
C SER A 23 -6.29 25.59 11.12
N CYS A 24 -5.76 24.90 10.12
CA CYS A 24 -4.31 24.72 10.04
C CYS A 24 -3.72 26.12 9.84
N GLN A 25 -3.13 26.69 10.89
CA GLN A 25 -2.52 28.03 10.86
C GLN A 25 -1.04 27.99 10.48
N SER A 26 -0.45 26.79 10.42
CA SER A 26 0.93 26.55 10.02
C SER A 26 1.08 25.19 9.32
N LEU A 27 2.21 24.99 8.64
CA LEU A 27 2.59 23.68 8.07
C LEU A 27 2.74 22.61 9.16
N GLU A 28 3.22 22.98 10.34
CA GLU A 28 3.30 22.08 11.50
C GLU A 28 1.90 21.61 11.95
N ALA A 29 0.94 22.53 12.06
CA ALA A 29 -0.44 22.19 12.39
C ALA A 29 -1.09 21.31 11.32
N LEU A 30 -0.75 21.51 10.04
CA LEU A 30 -1.15 20.63 8.95
C LEU A 30 -0.55 19.22 9.11
N GLY A 31 0.75 19.11 9.38
CA GLY A 31 1.43 17.85 9.60
C GLY A 31 0.84 17.07 10.78
N ALA A 32 0.61 17.73 11.91
CA ALA A 32 -0.02 17.13 13.09
C ALA A 32 -1.45 16.65 12.81
N TRP A 33 -2.24 17.44 12.09
CA TRP A 33 -3.59 17.03 11.69
C TRP A 33 -3.57 15.82 10.76
N LEU A 34 -2.65 15.77 9.80
CA LEU A 34 -2.50 14.63 8.89
C LEU A 34 -2.03 13.36 9.62
N ALA A 35 -1.11 13.48 10.57
CA ALA A 35 -0.67 12.37 11.41
C ALA A 35 -1.83 11.77 12.22
N SER A 36 -2.80 12.58 12.65
CA SER A 36 -3.99 12.11 13.39
C SER A 36 -4.96 11.25 12.56
N ARG A 37 -4.71 11.06 11.26
CA ARG A 37 -5.57 10.30 10.33
C ARG A 37 -5.20 8.83 10.21
N ASP A 38 -4.22 8.35 11.00
CA ASP A 38 -3.75 6.97 11.05
C ASP A 38 -3.48 6.37 9.64
N PHE A 39 -2.82 7.15 8.79
CA PHE A 39 -2.41 6.73 7.45
C PHE A 39 -0.89 6.75 7.26
N GLY A 40 -0.13 7.02 8.30
CA GLY A 40 1.31 7.29 8.22
C GLY A 40 1.63 8.78 8.18
N ARG A 41 2.83 9.11 8.66
CA ARG A 41 3.36 10.48 8.69
C ARG A 41 4.01 10.83 7.36
N LEU A 42 3.64 12.00 6.81
CA LEU A 42 4.35 12.60 5.69
C LEU A 42 5.70 13.17 6.15
N GLU A 43 6.69 13.10 5.27
CA GLU A 43 7.96 13.79 5.46
C GLU A 43 7.76 15.31 5.44
N ASP A 44 8.57 16.05 6.20
CA ASP A 44 8.34 17.47 6.45
C ASP A 44 8.47 18.32 5.16
N ASP A 45 9.26 17.87 4.19
CA ASP A 45 9.46 18.46 2.86
C ASP A 45 8.31 18.16 1.87
N ALA A 46 7.52 17.11 2.13
CA ALA A 46 6.33 16.81 1.33
C ALA A 46 5.21 17.83 1.54
N LEU A 47 5.10 18.44 2.73
CA LEU A 47 4.00 19.35 3.06
C LEU A 47 3.97 20.62 2.17
N PRO A 48 5.08 21.35 1.96
CA PRO A 48 5.13 22.45 1.01
C PRO A 48 4.77 22.04 -0.43
N MET A 49 5.25 20.88 -0.87
CA MET A 49 4.98 20.34 -2.21
C MET A 49 3.48 20.08 -2.42
N LEU A 50 2.82 19.43 -1.45
CA LEU A 50 1.38 19.18 -1.51
C LEU A 50 0.57 20.48 -1.47
N LEU A 51 1.04 21.48 -0.73
CA LEU A 51 0.44 22.81 -0.70
C LEU A 51 0.50 23.47 -2.08
N LEU A 52 1.68 23.53 -2.72
CA LEU A 52 1.84 24.06 -4.09
C LEU A 52 0.92 23.33 -5.08
N ALA A 53 0.95 22.00 -5.04
CA ALA A 53 0.16 21.15 -5.92
C ALA A 53 -1.34 21.40 -5.77
N VAL A 54 -1.86 21.47 -4.54
CA VAL A 54 -3.28 21.74 -4.30
C VAL A 54 -3.71 23.07 -4.91
N HIS A 55 -2.85 24.10 -4.85
CA HIS A 55 -3.14 25.43 -5.41
C HIS A 55 -2.83 25.57 -6.90
N GLY A 56 -2.40 24.49 -7.58
CA GLY A 56 -2.14 24.52 -9.02
C GLY A 56 -0.84 25.21 -9.39
N ARG A 57 0.09 25.35 -8.43
CA ARG A 57 1.44 25.87 -8.65
C ARG A 57 2.38 24.75 -9.05
N ASP A 58 3.55 25.14 -9.56
CA ASP A 58 4.62 24.19 -9.85
C ASP A 58 5.20 23.67 -8.52
N PHE A 59 4.86 22.42 -8.19
CA PHE A 59 5.27 21.79 -6.94
C PHE A 59 6.71 21.24 -6.98
N THR A 60 7.40 21.36 -8.11
CA THR A 60 8.81 20.98 -8.27
C THR A 60 9.77 22.13 -7.92
N ARG A 61 9.24 23.34 -7.73
CA ARG A 61 10.00 24.55 -7.39
C ARG A 61 10.08 24.78 -5.89
N ASP A 62 11.02 25.63 -5.47
CA ASP A 62 11.12 26.05 -4.07
C ASP A 62 9.86 26.80 -3.65
N PHE A 63 9.20 26.30 -2.60
CA PHE A 63 8.04 26.90 -1.98
C PHE A 63 8.20 28.38 -1.63
N ARG A 64 9.41 28.82 -1.24
CA ARG A 64 9.69 30.21 -0.89
C ARG A 64 9.70 31.15 -2.09
N GLU A 65 9.87 30.64 -3.31
CA GLU A 65 9.83 31.44 -4.54
C GLU A 65 8.40 31.66 -5.05
N GLU A 66 7.47 30.78 -4.68
CA GLU A 66 6.11 30.74 -5.23
C GLU A 66 5.06 31.43 -4.33
N PHE A 67 5.46 31.92 -3.15
CA PHE A 67 4.56 32.56 -2.20
C PHE A 67 5.17 33.78 -1.49
N ASP A 68 4.35 34.82 -1.30
CA ASP A 68 4.74 36.06 -0.63
C ASP A 68 4.62 35.98 0.90
N ALA A 69 5.54 36.63 1.62
CA ALA A 69 5.61 36.61 3.09
C ALA A 69 4.38 37.23 3.81
N GLY A 70 3.46 37.86 3.08
CA GLY A 70 2.28 38.55 3.60
C GLY A 70 0.95 37.81 3.41
N ASP A 71 0.94 36.62 2.81
CA ASP A 71 -0.31 35.90 2.52
C ASP A 71 -0.96 35.33 3.79
N ASP A 72 -2.31 35.36 3.86
CA ASP A 72 -3.05 34.57 4.84
C ASP A 72 -3.08 33.10 4.41
N TRP A 73 -2.25 32.31 5.08
CA TRP A 73 -2.05 30.90 4.80
C TRP A 73 -3.17 30.00 5.30
N ALA A 74 -3.97 30.45 6.28
CA ALA A 74 -4.92 29.56 6.95
C ALA A 74 -5.98 28.98 6.00
N PRO A 75 -6.60 29.76 5.07
CA PRO A 75 -7.50 29.21 4.06
C PRO A 75 -6.82 28.27 3.06
N ALA A 76 -5.54 28.53 2.72
CA ALA A 76 -4.77 27.70 1.81
C ALA A 76 -4.44 26.34 2.45
N LEU A 77 -3.94 26.36 3.68
CA LEU A 77 -3.64 25.18 4.49
C LEU A 77 -4.89 24.35 4.78
N GLY A 78 -6.02 24.98 5.11
CA GLY A 78 -7.29 24.27 5.31
C GLY A 78 -7.83 23.60 4.05
N ARG A 79 -7.61 24.19 2.86
CA ARG A 79 -7.93 23.55 1.57
C ARG A 79 -7.01 22.36 1.30
N THR A 80 -5.72 22.49 1.60
CA THR A 80 -4.73 21.40 1.48
C THR A 80 -5.05 20.25 2.41
N ALA A 81 -5.33 20.50 3.69
CA ALA A 81 -5.73 19.49 4.66
C ALA A 81 -6.91 18.64 4.13
N ARG A 82 -7.96 19.28 3.63
CA ARG A 82 -9.13 18.58 3.06
C ARG A 82 -8.77 17.74 1.83
N ALA A 83 -7.94 18.27 0.95
CA ALA A 83 -7.52 17.59 -0.27
C ALA A 83 -6.66 16.35 0.03
N VAL A 84 -5.64 16.50 0.89
CA VAL A 84 -4.78 15.39 1.33
C VAL A 84 -5.60 14.35 2.11
N GLY A 85 -6.49 14.80 2.99
CA GLY A 85 -7.39 13.91 3.72
C GLY A 85 -8.21 13.03 2.79
N ARG A 86 -8.79 13.59 1.73
CA ARG A 86 -9.54 12.83 0.71
C ARG A 86 -8.65 11.90 -0.11
N ALA A 87 -7.43 12.33 -0.44
CA ALA A 87 -6.46 11.47 -1.11
C ALA A 87 -6.10 10.25 -0.26
N PHE A 88 -5.92 10.42 1.06
CA PHE A 88 -5.69 9.31 1.98
C PHE A 88 -6.90 8.36 2.08
N ASP A 89 -8.11 8.91 2.16
CA ASP A 89 -9.33 8.09 2.15
C ASP A 89 -9.44 7.31 0.84
N PHE A 90 -9.16 7.92 -0.31
CA PHE A 90 -9.12 7.24 -1.60
C PHE A 90 -8.08 6.11 -1.66
N LEU A 91 -6.86 6.37 -1.19
CA LEU A 91 -5.81 5.35 -1.15
C LEU A 91 -6.23 4.15 -0.29
N ARG A 92 -6.87 4.41 0.86
CA ARG A 92 -7.34 3.38 1.77
C ARG A 92 -8.54 2.60 1.23
N GLU A 93 -9.57 3.32 0.80
CA GLU A 93 -10.90 2.75 0.50
C GLU A 93 -10.99 2.22 -0.94
N ASP A 94 -10.47 2.95 -1.93
CA ASP A 94 -10.58 2.57 -3.34
C ASP A 94 -9.34 1.83 -3.83
N ALA A 95 -8.15 2.35 -3.54
CA ALA A 95 -6.90 1.72 -3.99
C ALA A 95 -6.51 0.52 -3.13
N GLY A 96 -7.04 0.39 -1.91
CA GLY A 96 -6.76 -0.71 -0.99
C GLY A 96 -5.36 -0.68 -0.39
N ILE A 97 -4.77 0.50 -0.26
CA ILE A 97 -3.45 0.75 0.32
C ILE A 97 -3.68 1.20 1.76
N ALA A 98 -3.28 0.39 2.74
CA ALA A 98 -3.65 0.60 4.14
C ALA A 98 -2.83 1.68 4.87
N HIS A 99 -1.67 2.06 4.32
CA HIS A 99 -0.71 2.95 4.97
C HIS A 99 0.20 3.64 3.94
N LEU A 100 0.69 4.83 4.23
CA LEU A 100 1.54 5.64 3.34
C LEU A 100 2.81 4.91 2.90
N SER A 101 3.46 4.16 3.80
CA SER A 101 4.66 3.36 3.47
C SER A 101 4.41 2.26 2.44
N LEU A 102 3.14 1.90 2.19
CA LEU A 102 2.74 0.92 1.19
C LEU A 102 2.40 1.57 -0.16
N VAL A 103 2.38 2.90 -0.27
CA VAL A 103 2.13 3.57 -1.55
C VAL A 103 3.31 3.25 -2.48
N PRO A 104 3.10 2.52 -3.60
CA PRO A 104 4.22 2.05 -4.42
C PRO A 104 5.08 3.18 -4.97
N ARG A 105 4.43 4.28 -5.36
CA ARG A 105 5.03 5.49 -5.94
C ARG A 105 4.49 6.72 -5.20
N PRO A 106 5.16 7.20 -4.13
CA PRO A 106 4.65 8.31 -3.31
C PRO A 106 4.65 9.65 -4.06
N ASP A 107 5.41 9.76 -5.16
CA ASP A 107 5.44 10.90 -6.09
C ASP A 107 4.09 11.21 -6.74
N VAL A 108 3.11 10.31 -6.67
CA VAL A 108 1.73 10.55 -7.14
C VAL A 108 0.89 11.42 -6.19
N LEU A 109 1.32 11.62 -4.93
CA LEU A 109 0.53 12.32 -3.92
C LEU A 109 0.16 13.76 -4.30
N PRO A 110 1.07 14.60 -4.84
CA PRO A 110 0.73 15.93 -5.34
C PRO A 110 -0.43 15.92 -6.34
N LEU A 111 -0.39 14.98 -7.30
CA LEU A 111 -1.42 14.81 -8.32
C LEU A 111 -2.76 14.39 -7.71
N LEU A 112 -2.76 13.39 -6.83
CA LEU A 112 -3.99 12.95 -6.14
C LEU A 112 -4.60 14.08 -5.30
N CYS A 113 -3.77 14.83 -4.57
CA CYS A 113 -4.24 15.94 -3.75
C CYS A 113 -4.86 17.04 -4.62
N ARG A 114 -4.24 17.39 -5.76
CA ARG A 114 -4.84 18.34 -6.71
C ARG A 114 -6.15 17.81 -7.29
N PHE A 115 -6.22 16.53 -7.65
CA PHE A 115 -7.45 15.92 -8.13
C PHE A 115 -8.59 16.04 -7.10
N PHE A 116 -8.35 15.68 -5.84
CA PHE A 116 -9.37 15.78 -4.78
C PHE A 116 -9.63 17.20 -4.26
N HIS A 117 -8.76 18.14 -4.61
CA HIS A 117 -9.03 19.56 -4.46
C HIS A 117 -10.06 20.04 -5.50
N LEU A 118 -9.84 19.71 -6.77
CA LEU A 118 -10.75 20.05 -7.88
C LEU A 118 -12.07 19.27 -7.82
N HIS A 119 -12.01 18.03 -7.33
CA HIS A 119 -13.16 17.14 -7.22
C HIS A 119 -13.28 16.63 -5.78
N PRO A 120 -13.91 17.41 -4.88
CA PRO A 120 -14.17 16.99 -3.50
C PRO A 120 -14.90 15.66 -3.34
N GLN A 121 -15.81 15.37 -4.27
CA GLN A 121 -16.67 14.20 -4.29
C GLN A 121 -16.78 13.71 -5.75
N PRO A 122 -15.71 13.09 -6.29
CA PRO A 122 -15.75 12.60 -7.66
C PRO A 122 -16.76 11.43 -7.76
N PRO A 123 -17.40 11.23 -8.93
CA PRO A 123 -18.27 10.08 -9.15
C PRO A 123 -17.56 8.75 -8.85
N ALA A 124 -18.32 7.74 -8.38
CA ALA A 124 -17.76 6.44 -8.02
C ALA A 124 -16.97 5.78 -9.16
N GLU A 125 -17.47 5.88 -10.41
CA GLU A 125 -16.77 5.38 -11.59
C GLU A 125 -15.41 6.04 -11.81
N SER A 126 -15.30 7.35 -11.57
CA SER A 126 -14.04 8.09 -11.66
C SER A 126 -13.06 7.62 -10.57
N ARG A 127 -13.53 7.32 -9.35
CA ARG A 127 -12.68 6.77 -8.28
C ARG A 127 -12.13 5.40 -8.66
N VAL A 128 -12.96 4.49 -9.16
CA VAL A 128 -12.52 3.16 -9.62
C VAL A 128 -11.48 3.28 -10.72
N ARG A 129 -11.72 4.12 -11.74
CA ARG A 129 -10.76 4.34 -12.83
C ARG A 129 -9.47 5.03 -12.37
N LEU A 130 -9.55 5.95 -11.41
CA LEU A 130 -8.37 6.57 -10.80
C LEU A 130 -7.54 5.54 -10.02
N ALA A 131 -8.19 4.59 -9.34
CA ALA A 131 -7.51 3.49 -8.68
C ALA A 131 -6.80 2.59 -9.71
N HIS A 132 -7.46 2.26 -10.83
CA HIS A 132 -6.80 1.55 -11.94
C HIS A 132 -5.60 2.31 -12.48
N TRP A 133 -5.73 3.62 -12.70
CA TRP A 133 -4.62 4.47 -13.13
C TRP A 133 -3.46 4.41 -12.14
N LEU A 134 -3.71 4.57 -10.83
CA LEU A 134 -2.68 4.53 -9.80
C LEU A 134 -1.86 3.22 -9.87
N TRP A 135 -2.54 2.08 -9.98
CA TRP A 135 -1.88 0.78 -10.07
C TRP A 135 -1.16 0.58 -11.40
N ARG A 136 -1.73 1.03 -12.53
CA ARG A 136 -1.06 1.00 -13.83
C ARG A 136 0.19 1.87 -13.82
N HIS A 137 0.11 3.07 -13.25
CA HIS A 137 1.23 4.00 -13.14
C HIS A 137 2.35 3.40 -12.27
N ALA A 138 2.00 2.77 -11.16
CA ALA A 138 2.99 2.08 -10.32
C ALA A 138 3.71 0.92 -11.05
N LEU A 139 3.02 0.18 -11.91
CA LEU A 139 3.54 -1.07 -12.48
C LEU A 139 4.12 -0.92 -13.89
N PHE A 140 3.57 -0.03 -14.70
CA PHE A 140 3.85 0.03 -16.15
C PHE A 140 4.43 1.35 -16.60
N ASP A 141 4.29 2.40 -15.78
CA ASP A 141 4.90 3.67 -16.09
C ASP A 141 6.41 3.61 -15.84
N THR A 142 7.09 3.16 -16.89
CA THR A 142 8.54 2.99 -16.96
C THR A 142 9.20 4.22 -17.59
N ALA A 143 8.57 5.40 -17.48
CA ALA A 143 8.95 6.62 -18.19
C ALA A 143 10.47 6.80 -18.30
N ARG A 144 10.92 6.98 -19.55
CA ARG A 144 12.30 7.29 -19.97
C ARG A 144 12.64 8.77 -19.76
N SER A 145 11.72 9.53 -19.16
CA SER A 145 11.80 10.97 -18.91
C SER A 145 12.16 11.24 -17.44
N PRO A 146 12.74 12.40 -17.13
CA PRO A 146 12.96 12.83 -15.74
C PRO A 146 11.63 12.81 -14.95
N PRO A 147 11.64 12.37 -13.68
CA PRO A 147 10.42 12.23 -12.86
C PRO A 147 9.56 13.49 -12.81
N ASP A 148 10.20 14.67 -12.66
CA ASP A 148 9.51 15.95 -12.50
C ASP A 148 8.75 16.39 -13.76
N THR A 149 9.34 16.17 -14.94
CA THR A 149 8.69 16.50 -16.22
C THR A 149 7.46 15.63 -16.45
N ASP A 150 7.53 14.35 -16.08
CA ASP A 150 6.39 13.43 -16.21
C ASP A 150 5.28 13.74 -15.21
N ALA A 151 5.65 14.09 -13.97
CA ALA A 151 4.71 14.48 -12.92
C ALA A 151 3.96 15.76 -13.29
N LEU A 152 4.65 16.79 -13.79
CA LEU A 152 4.04 18.04 -14.26
C LEU A 152 3.16 17.84 -15.49
N ALA A 153 3.57 16.98 -16.43
CA ALA A 153 2.76 16.66 -17.61
C ALA A 153 1.44 15.98 -17.21
N SER A 154 1.48 15.04 -16.25
CA SER A 154 0.28 14.39 -15.71
C SER A 154 -0.60 15.36 -14.91
N PHE A 155 0.03 16.28 -14.18
CA PHE A 155 -0.66 17.34 -13.44
C PHE A 155 -1.43 18.30 -14.37
N ALA A 156 -0.87 18.63 -15.54
CA ALA A 156 -1.51 19.48 -16.55
C ALA A 156 -2.77 18.85 -17.18
N LEU A 157 -2.98 17.54 -17.04
CA LEU A 157 -4.17 16.84 -17.53
C LEU A 157 -5.40 17.03 -16.63
N LEU A 158 -5.24 17.59 -15.43
CA LEU A 158 -6.33 17.77 -14.48
C LEU A 158 -7.20 18.97 -14.88
N THR A 159 -8.50 18.70 -15.06
CA THR A 159 -9.51 19.68 -15.51
C THR A 159 -10.66 19.77 -14.50
N PRO A 160 -11.62 20.71 -14.65
CA PRO A 160 -12.84 20.73 -13.84
C PRO A 160 -13.76 19.51 -14.02
N ASP A 161 -13.54 18.66 -15.02
CA ASP A 161 -14.25 17.39 -15.21
C ASP A 161 -13.40 16.21 -14.70
N ALA A 162 -13.89 15.54 -13.65
CA ALA A 162 -13.22 14.40 -13.03
C ALA A 162 -13.07 13.21 -14.00
N GLY A 163 -14.10 12.94 -14.80
CA GLY A 163 -14.10 11.84 -15.76
C GLY A 163 -13.14 12.08 -16.91
N ALA A 164 -13.07 13.31 -17.43
CA ALA A 164 -12.12 13.70 -18.45
C ALA A 164 -10.67 13.61 -17.95
N SER A 165 -10.41 14.12 -16.74
CA SER A 165 -9.09 14.08 -16.11
C SER A 165 -8.57 12.64 -15.94
N VAL A 166 -9.40 11.75 -15.38
CA VAL A 166 -9.03 10.34 -15.18
C VAL A 166 -8.84 9.61 -16.51
N ARG A 167 -9.67 9.90 -17.53
CA ARG A 167 -9.51 9.31 -18.86
C ARG A 167 -8.18 9.71 -19.49
N ALA A 168 -7.83 11.00 -19.46
CA ALA A 168 -6.56 11.49 -19.99
C ALA A 168 -5.35 10.87 -19.28
N LEU A 169 -5.43 10.69 -17.94
CA LEU A 169 -4.40 10.00 -17.16
C LEU A 169 -4.25 8.54 -17.57
N LEU A 170 -5.36 7.82 -17.77
CA LEU A 170 -5.33 6.43 -18.26
C LEU A 170 -4.80 6.32 -19.69
N ASP A 171 -5.19 7.23 -20.58
CA ASP A 171 -4.74 7.25 -21.97
C ASP A 171 -3.21 7.46 -22.05
N ARG A 172 -2.65 8.26 -21.14
CA ARG A 172 -1.19 8.48 -21.05
C ARG A 172 -0.42 7.22 -20.65
N VAL A 173 -0.92 6.47 -19.66
CA VAL A 173 -0.26 5.24 -19.19
C VAL A 173 -0.54 4.05 -20.12
N GLY A 174 -1.67 4.09 -20.82
CA GLY A 174 -2.12 3.04 -21.72
C GLY A 174 -2.78 1.84 -20.99
N PRO A 175 -3.21 0.83 -21.76
CA PRO A 175 -3.68 -0.43 -21.19
C PRO A 175 -2.52 -1.22 -20.56
N PRO A 176 -2.81 -2.09 -19.57
CA PRO A 176 -1.82 -3.02 -19.05
C PRO A 176 -1.28 -3.89 -20.19
N PRO A 177 0.04 -4.09 -20.29
CA PRO A 177 0.59 -4.93 -21.35
C PRO A 177 0.14 -6.39 -21.14
N PRO A 178 -0.08 -7.17 -22.22
CA PRO A 178 -0.51 -8.56 -22.11
C PRO A 178 0.54 -9.44 -21.39
N ARG A 179 1.83 -9.09 -21.54
CA ARG A 179 2.99 -9.77 -20.93
C ARG A 179 3.97 -8.77 -20.33
N GLY A 180 4.93 -9.23 -19.54
CA GLY A 180 6.00 -8.43 -18.94
C GLY A 180 5.75 -8.02 -17.48
N TRP A 181 4.56 -8.29 -16.95
CA TRP A 181 4.21 -8.07 -15.55
C TRP A 181 4.67 -9.25 -14.65
N GLU A 182 5.17 -10.33 -15.24
CA GLU A 182 5.73 -11.48 -14.51
C GLU A 182 6.93 -11.08 -13.65
N ARG A 183 7.61 -9.98 -13.98
CA ARG A 183 8.70 -9.41 -13.17
C ARG A 183 8.22 -8.99 -11.76
N TYR A 184 6.97 -8.56 -11.64
CA TYR A 184 6.33 -8.24 -10.35
C TYR A 184 5.70 -9.46 -9.70
N SER A 185 5.73 -10.60 -10.40
CA SER A 185 5.31 -11.91 -9.91
C SER A 185 6.53 -12.77 -9.53
N GLN A 186 7.68 -12.15 -9.23
CA GLN A 186 8.86 -12.80 -8.68
C GLN A 186 9.07 -12.23 -7.28
N PRO A 187 8.64 -12.93 -6.21
CA PRO A 187 8.77 -12.46 -4.84
C PRO A 187 10.16 -11.89 -4.52
N GLY A 188 10.22 -10.59 -4.25
CA GLY A 188 11.39 -9.87 -3.72
C GLY A 188 11.37 -9.85 -2.19
N MET A 189 12.25 -9.06 -1.55
CA MET A 189 12.14 -8.85 -0.10
C MET A 189 10.91 -7.99 0.22
N ALA A 190 10.19 -8.31 1.29
CA ALA A 190 9.11 -7.46 1.81
C ALA A 190 9.64 -6.23 2.59
N GLY A 191 10.75 -5.65 2.14
CA GLY A 191 11.45 -4.56 2.84
C GLY A 191 10.80 -3.19 2.65
N LEU A 192 9.77 -3.08 1.80
CA LEU A 192 9.12 -1.85 1.38
C LEU A 192 10.07 -0.82 0.72
N ALA A 193 11.23 -1.28 0.25
CA ALA A 193 12.29 -0.42 -0.28
C ALA A 193 12.08 -0.11 -1.76
N SER A 194 11.51 -1.05 -2.51
CA SER A 194 11.21 -0.88 -3.93
C SER A 194 9.71 -0.78 -4.21
N VAL A 195 9.37 -0.30 -5.41
CA VAL A 195 7.99 -0.33 -5.93
C VAL A 195 7.45 -1.78 -5.92
N ALA A 196 8.28 -2.75 -6.32
CA ALA A 196 7.90 -4.16 -6.34
C ALA A 196 7.60 -4.67 -4.92
N ASP A 197 8.45 -4.36 -3.93
CA ASP A 197 8.24 -4.77 -2.53
C ASP A 197 6.91 -4.24 -2.00
N ARG A 198 6.56 -3.00 -2.32
CA ARG A 198 5.31 -2.37 -1.88
C ARG A 198 4.09 -2.98 -2.58
N VAL A 199 4.18 -3.28 -3.87
CA VAL A 199 3.11 -4.01 -4.60
C VAL A 199 2.88 -5.39 -3.98
N GLU A 200 3.96 -6.12 -3.73
CA GLU A 200 3.93 -7.45 -3.11
C GLU A 200 3.37 -7.42 -1.69
N ALA A 201 3.77 -6.44 -0.89
CA ALA A 201 3.22 -6.21 0.45
C ALA A 201 1.72 -5.93 0.40
N ASN A 202 1.26 -5.04 -0.50
CA ASN A 202 -0.18 -4.80 -0.67
C ASN A 202 -0.94 -6.06 -1.13
N ALA A 203 -0.35 -6.85 -2.03
CA ALA A 203 -0.93 -8.12 -2.44
C ALA A 203 -1.07 -9.10 -1.26
N LEU A 204 -0.03 -9.25 -0.43
CA LEU A 204 -0.10 -10.07 0.78
C LEU A 204 -1.16 -9.57 1.76
N LEU A 205 -1.23 -8.25 1.98
CA LEU A 205 -2.22 -7.63 2.87
C LEU A 205 -3.66 -7.78 2.36
N ALA A 206 -3.86 -7.87 1.04
CA ALA A 206 -5.18 -8.15 0.45
C ALA A 206 -5.74 -9.52 0.83
N LEU A 207 -4.91 -10.47 1.30
CA LEU A 207 -5.35 -11.75 1.89
C LEU A 207 -5.95 -11.59 3.30
N LYS A 208 -5.95 -10.36 3.85
CA LYS A 208 -6.41 -10.02 5.19
C LYS A 208 -5.74 -10.90 6.26
N PRO A 209 -4.40 -10.79 6.43
CA PRO A 209 -3.66 -11.57 7.40
C PRO A 209 -4.30 -11.56 8.79
N ARG A 210 -4.26 -12.71 9.45
CA ARG A 210 -4.81 -12.91 10.80
C ARG A 210 -3.72 -13.27 11.79
N HIS A 211 -3.87 -12.86 13.03
CA HIS A 211 -2.95 -13.23 14.08
C HIS A 211 -2.90 -14.77 14.24
N LEU A 212 -1.72 -15.38 14.19
CA LEU A 212 -1.57 -16.86 14.12
C LEU A 212 -2.13 -17.58 15.36
N LEU A 213 -2.05 -16.96 16.53
CA LEU A 213 -2.59 -17.50 17.79
C LEU A 213 -4.07 -17.21 18.02
N THR A 214 -4.51 -15.96 17.80
CA THR A 214 -5.85 -15.50 18.21
C THR A 214 -6.86 -15.50 17.07
N SER A 215 -6.41 -15.69 15.82
CA SER A 215 -7.22 -15.59 14.59
C SER A 215 -7.86 -14.20 14.35
N ALA A 216 -7.52 -13.20 15.16
CA ALA A 216 -7.97 -11.83 14.98
C ALA A 216 -7.44 -11.27 13.66
N VAL A 217 -8.23 -10.46 12.97
CA VAL A 217 -7.77 -9.75 11.76
C VAL A 217 -6.67 -8.77 12.17
N LEU A 218 -5.57 -8.77 11.43
CA LEU A 218 -4.50 -7.79 11.62
C LEU A 218 -4.82 -6.56 10.81
N GLU A 219 -4.97 -5.43 11.49
CA GLU A 219 -5.14 -4.12 10.86
C GLU A 219 -3.76 -3.58 10.44
N PRO A 220 -3.48 -3.41 9.13
CA PRO A 220 -2.12 -3.12 8.71
C PRO A 220 -1.65 -1.72 9.12
N GLY A 221 -2.52 -0.71 9.05
CA GLY A 221 -2.19 0.68 9.39
C GLY A 221 -1.57 0.83 10.78
N PRO A 222 -2.27 0.47 11.87
CA PRO A 222 -1.73 0.56 13.22
C PRO A 222 -0.45 -0.25 13.44
N LEU A 223 -0.33 -1.42 12.80
CA LEU A 223 0.86 -2.25 12.96
C LEU A 223 2.07 -1.65 12.23
N LEU A 224 1.87 -1.08 11.05
CA LEU A 224 2.92 -0.40 10.27
C LEU A 224 3.34 0.92 10.91
N GLU A 225 2.42 1.63 11.57
CA GLU A 225 2.77 2.86 12.33
C GLU A 225 3.75 2.54 13.46
N VAL A 226 3.57 1.41 14.15
CA VAL A 226 4.41 1.03 15.30
C VAL A 226 5.67 0.28 14.89
N GLN A 227 5.59 -0.65 13.94
CA GLN A 227 6.68 -1.58 13.60
C GLN A 227 7.29 -1.32 12.22
N GLY A 228 6.66 -0.51 11.37
CA GLY A 228 7.10 -0.29 9.99
C GLY A 228 7.27 -1.61 9.23
N ALA A 229 8.31 -1.68 8.39
CA ALA A 229 8.62 -2.88 7.61
C ALA A 229 8.93 -4.13 8.47
N VAL A 230 9.26 -3.97 9.75
CA VAL A 230 9.54 -5.10 10.67
C VAL A 230 8.29 -5.97 10.89
N ALA A 231 7.09 -5.45 10.62
CA ALA A 231 5.85 -6.24 10.65
C ALA A 231 5.82 -7.37 9.59
N PHE A 232 6.68 -7.32 8.57
CA PHE A 232 6.92 -8.42 7.65
C PHE A 232 8.06 -9.28 8.19
N LEU A 233 7.67 -10.36 8.87
CA LEU A 233 8.58 -11.21 9.62
C LEU A 233 8.95 -12.48 8.85
N PRO A 234 10.23 -12.88 8.88
CA PRO A 234 10.64 -14.11 8.22
C PRO A 234 10.19 -15.35 9.02
N LEU A 235 9.81 -16.41 8.32
CA LEU A 235 9.54 -17.72 8.91
C LEU A 235 10.85 -18.46 9.22
N PHE A 236 11.80 -18.41 8.30
CA PHE A 236 13.14 -18.96 8.45
C PHE A 236 14.15 -17.82 8.60
N PRO A 237 15.16 -17.94 9.47
CA PRO A 237 16.16 -16.90 9.63
C PRO A 237 16.84 -16.60 8.28
N PRO A 238 16.87 -15.34 7.82
CA PRO A 238 17.65 -15.00 6.64
C PRO A 238 19.15 -15.16 6.94
N PRO A 239 20.01 -15.33 5.92
CA PRO A 239 21.44 -15.26 6.09
C PRO A 239 21.84 -13.91 6.71
N LEU A 240 22.89 -13.90 7.54
CA LEU A 240 23.43 -12.68 8.15
C LEU A 240 23.81 -11.68 7.04
N SER A 241 23.54 -10.39 7.24
CA SER A 241 23.87 -9.35 6.25
C SER A 241 25.33 -9.42 5.81
N GLY A 242 25.55 -9.52 4.50
CA GLY A 242 26.88 -9.65 3.89
C GLY A 242 27.39 -11.08 3.70
N ALA A 243 26.71 -12.09 4.26
CA ALA A 243 26.98 -13.48 3.95
C ALA A 243 26.17 -13.92 2.72
N ALA A 244 26.82 -14.63 1.79
CA ALA A 244 26.10 -15.31 0.72
C ALA A 244 25.09 -16.30 1.34
N PRO A 245 23.91 -16.49 0.73
CA PRO A 245 22.99 -17.54 1.14
C PRO A 245 23.73 -18.88 1.20
N PRO A 246 23.49 -19.74 2.21
CA PRO A 246 24.15 -21.03 2.28
C PRO A 246 23.93 -21.82 0.99
N PRO A 247 24.94 -22.45 0.38
CA PRO A 247 24.78 -23.17 -0.87
C PRO A 247 23.79 -24.33 -0.69
N GLY A 248 22.71 -24.31 -1.46
CA GLY A 248 21.67 -25.33 -1.40
C GLY A 248 20.42 -24.93 -2.19
N PRO A 249 19.61 -25.91 -2.62
CA PRO A 249 18.36 -25.64 -3.31
C PRO A 249 17.43 -24.81 -2.40
N GLY A 250 16.92 -23.69 -2.92
CA GLY A 250 15.98 -22.82 -2.21
C GLY A 250 16.60 -21.76 -1.30
N SER A 251 17.93 -21.61 -1.27
CA SER A 251 18.60 -20.58 -0.45
C SER A 251 18.19 -19.15 -0.84
N ASP A 252 18.04 -18.90 -2.15
CA ASP A 252 17.59 -17.60 -2.66
C ASP A 252 16.16 -17.27 -2.21
N LEU A 253 15.32 -18.28 -1.94
CA LEU A 253 13.94 -18.09 -1.49
C LEU A 253 13.85 -17.52 -0.07
N LEU A 254 14.91 -17.63 0.73
CA LEU A 254 14.98 -17.02 2.07
C LEU A 254 14.92 -15.49 2.01
N LEU A 255 15.34 -14.91 0.88
CA LEU A 255 15.37 -13.46 0.62
C LEU A 255 14.12 -12.98 -0.15
N THR A 256 13.03 -13.75 -0.11
CA THR A 256 11.80 -13.44 -0.85
C THR A 256 10.58 -13.33 0.06
N LEU A 257 9.47 -12.78 -0.45
CA LEU A 257 8.16 -12.76 0.22
C LEU A 257 7.69 -14.18 0.61
N ALA A 258 8.16 -15.22 -0.08
CA ALA A 258 7.86 -16.61 0.30
C ALA A 258 8.37 -16.97 1.70
N ASN A 259 9.36 -16.25 2.22
CA ASN A 259 9.82 -16.40 3.59
C ASN A 259 9.11 -15.41 4.56
N GLN A 260 8.37 -14.42 4.08
CA GLN A 260 7.83 -13.34 4.92
C GLN A 260 6.37 -13.55 5.27
N VAL A 261 5.93 -13.18 6.48
CA VAL A 261 4.52 -13.14 6.89
C VAL A 261 4.24 -11.80 7.57
N PHE A 262 3.06 -11.23 7.32
CA PHE A 262 2.64 -10.03 8.02
C PHE A 262 2.09 -10.39 9.41
N HIS A 263 2.84 -10.05 10.47
CA HIS A 263 2.47 -10.41 11.83
C HIS A 263 3.20 -9.49 12.83
N PRO A 264 2.59 -9.14 13.98
CA PRO A 264 3.32 -8.43 15.04
C PRO A 264 4.49 -9.27 15.56
N VAL A 265 5.60 -8.59 15.92
CA VAL A 265 6.74 -9.21 16.61
C VAL A 265 6.26 -10.01 17.83
N LEU A 266 6.65 -11.27 17.89
CA LEU A 266 6.31 -12.16 19.01
C LEU A 266 7.21 -11.89 20.21
N ALA A 267 6.71 -12.24 21.41
CA ALA A 267 7.51 -12.22 22.62
C ALA A 267 8.77 -13.10 22.48
N PRO A 268 9.88 -12.76 23.17
CA PRO A 268 11.12 -13.53 23.13
C PRO A 268 10.89 -15.03 23.39
N GLY A 269 11.60 -15.88 22.65
CA GLY A 269 11.47 -17.34 22.74
C GLY A 269 10.32 -17.95 21.94
N ARG A 270 9.50 -17.15 21.26
CA ARG A 270 8.51 -17.62 20.28
C ARG A 270 8.94 -17.30 18.86
N SER A 271 8.79 -18.27 17.95
CA SER A 271 9.00 -18.07 16.52
C SER A 271 7.73 -18.40 15.75
N LEU A 272 7.49 -17.66 14.66
CA LEU A 272 6.35 -17.89 13.77
C LEU A 272 6.38 -19.30 13.19
N LEU A 273 7.57 -19.77 12.80
CA LEU A 273 7.78 -21.15 12.37
C LEU A 273 7.40 -22.17 13.44
N GLY A 274 7.74 -21.90 14.70
CA GLY A 274 7.34 -22.73 15.84
C GLY A 274 5.83 -22.81 15.99
N LEU A 275 5.11 -21.68 15.84
CA LEU A 275 3.64 -21.65 15.88
C LEU A 275 3.02 -22.48 14.74
N VAL A 276 3.53 -22.32 13.52
CA VAL A 276 3.05 -23.08 12.36
C VAL A 276 3.34 -24.57 12.51
N ARG A 277 4.54 -24.96 12.98
CA ARG A 277 4.94 -26.37 13.16
C ARG A 277 4.22 -27.06 14.30
N ALA A 278 4.00 -26.37 15.42
CA ALA A 278 3.35 -26.94 16.60
C ALA A 278 1.85 -27.23 16.39
N GLY A 279 1.26 -26.79 15.28
CA GLY A 279 -0.15 -27.01 14.97
C GLY A 279 -1.11 -26.23 15.87
N VAL A 280 -0.61 -25.23 16.60
CA VAL A 280 -1.42 -24.36 17.47
C VAL A 280 -2.22 -23.34 16.66
N THR A 281 -1.80 -23.05 15.43
CA THR A 281 -2.49 -22.14 14.51
C THR A 281 -3.71 -22.83 13.90
N PRO A 282 -4.92 -22.25 14.01
CA PRO A 282 -6.11 -22.79 13.36
C PRO A 282 -5.95 -22.86 11.83
N SER A 283 -6.42 -23.95 11.22
CA SER A 283 -6.23 -24.19 9.78
C SER A 283 -6.78 -23.09 8.87
N ALA A 284 -7.87 -22.44 9.30
CA ALA A 284 -8.49 -21.33 8.59
C ALA A 284 -7.61 -20.06 8.52
N VAL A 285 -6.57 -19.95 9.35
CA VAL A 285 -5.64 -18.81 9.34
C VAL A 285 -4.60 -18.95 8.24
N PHE A 286 -4.21 -20.17 7.87
CA PHE A 286 -3.13 -20.40 6.91
C PHE A 286 -3.34 -19.73 5.54
N PRO A 287 -4.53 -19.81 4.90
CA PRO A 287 -4.77 -19.13 3.63
C PRO A 287 -4.58 -17.60 3.69
N THR A 288 -4.80 -16.97 4.85
CA THR A 288 -4.63 -15.50 5.03
C THR A 288 -3.16 -15.04 4.97
N HIS A 289 -2.20 -15.97 4.91
CA HIS A 289 -0.77 -15.71 4.74
C HIS A 289 -0.19 -16.43 3.50
N ALA A 290 -1.06 -16.88 2.59
CA ALA A 290 -0.70 -17.74 1.46
C ALA A 290 0.02 -19.04 1.89
N LEU A 291 -0.34 -19.60 3.05
CA LEU A 291 0.18 -20.88 3.51
C LEU A 291 -0.74 -22.01 3.00
N GLY A 292 -0.43 -22.53 1.81
CA GLY A 292 -1.19 -23.60 1.18
C GLY A 292 -0.97 -24.98 1.82
N PRO A 293 -1.89 -25.94 1.62
CA PRO A 293 -1.80 -27.29 2.21
C PRO A 293 -0.51 -28.02 1.80
N ASP A 294 -0.09 -27.90 0.54
CA ASP A 294 1.11 -28.59 0.03
C ASP A 294 2.40 -28.01 0.61
N ALA A 295 2.45 -26.69 0.79
CA ALA A 295 3.56 -26.04 1.48
C ALA A 295 3.63 -26.55 2.93
N LEU A 296 2.51 -26.53 3.65
CA LEU A 296 2.43 -27.03 5.03
C LEU A 296 2.79 -28.52 5.12
N ALA A 297 2.45 -29.34 4.14
CA ALA A 297 2.86 -30.75 4.08
C ALA A 297 4.38 -30.88 3.96
N ALA A 298 5.03 -30.13 3.07
CA ALA A 298 6.49 -30.09 2.97
C ALA A 298 7.15 -29.65 4.29
N LEU A 299 6.58 -28.63 4.95
CA LEU A 299 7.07 -28.16 6.25
C LEU A 299 7.00 -29.23 7.36
N ARG A 300 5.93 -30.05 7.38
CA ARG A 300 5.79 -31.17 8.33
C ARG A 300 6.82 -32.28 8.09
N LEU A 301 7.26 -32.46 6.85
CA LEU A 301 8.32 -33.40 6.48
C LEU A 301 9.73 -32.86 6.73
N GLY A 302 9.87 -31.62 7.24
CA GLY A 302 11.17 -30.97 7.43
C GLY A 302 11.77 -30.37 6.15
N ASP A 303 11.05 -30.42 5.02
CA ASP A 303 11.47 -29.88 3.74
C ASP A 303 11.21 -28.36 3.67
N GLY A 304 12.12 -27.59 4.26
CA GLY A 304 12.05 -26.11 4.27
C GLY A 304 12.14 -25.50 2.88
N ALA A 305 13.00 -26.03 2.02
CA ALA A 305 13.18 -25.55 0.65
C ALA A 305 11.91 -25.78 -0.19
N GLY A 306 11.33 -26.98 -0.12
CA GLY A 306 10.08 -27.30 -0.80
C GLY A 306 8.86 -26.61 -0.18
N PHE A 307 8.89 -26.25 1.10
CA PHE A 307 7.88 -25.34 1.68
C PHE A 307 7.95 -23.96 1.02
N LEU A 308 9.13 -23.35 0.95
CA LEU A 308 9.32 -22.01 0.38
C LEU A 308 8.96 -21.98 -1.11
N ALA A 309 9.36 -23.01 -1.87
CA ALA A 309 9.05 -23.10 -3.30
C ALA A 309 7.53 -23.16 -3.56
N ARG A 310 6.81 -24.04 -2.83
CA ARG A 310 5.35 -24.16 -2.97
C ARG A 310 4.62 -22.90 -2.52
N ARG A 311 5.09 -22.27 -1.45
CA ARG A 311 4.54 -20.99 -0.97
C ARG A 311 4.78 -19.87 -1.98
N ARG A 312 5.97 -19.80 -2.58
CA ARG A 312 6.27 -18.87 -3.67
C ARG A 312 5.25 -19.05 -4.79
N ASP A 313 5.04 -20.27 -5.28
CA ASP A 313 4.13 -20.51 -6.43
C ASP A 313 2.67 -20.06 -6.12
N GLY A 314 2.21 -20.30 -4.89
CA GLY A 314 0.94 -19.78 -4.40
C GLY A 314 0.88 -18.25 -4.32
N LEU A 315 1.93 -17.62 -3.77
CA LEU A 315 2.04 -16.16 -3.71
C LEU A 315 2.10 -15.53 -5.10
N VAL A 316 2.87 -16.10 -6.02
CA VAL A 316 2.95 -15.67 -7.42
C VAL A 316 1.55 -15.63 -7.99
N THR A 317 0.83 -16.75 -7.95
CA THR A 317 -0.56 -16.88 -8.44
C THR A 317 -1.48 -15.79 -7.86
N HIS A 318 -1.38 -15.55 -6.55
CA HIS A 318 -2.16 -14.51 -5.87
C HIS A 318 -1.79 -13.09 -6.31
N ILE A 319 -0.49 -12.77 -6.39
CA ILE A 319 0.01 -11.47 -6.85
C ILE A 319 -0.46 -11.19 -8.28
N ARG A 320 -0.47 -12.22 -9.15
CA ARG A 320 -1.02 -12.12 -10.51
C ARG A 320 -2.48 -11.67 -10.50
N ALA A 321 -3.31 -12.36 -9.72
CA ALA A 321 -4.73 -12.04 -9.60
C ALA A 321 -4.95 -10.64 -9.00
N PHE A 322 -4.16 -10.27 -7.99
CA PHE A 322 -4.17 -8.95 -7.38
C PHE A 322 -3.87 -7.86 -8.41
N ILE A 323 -2.77 -7.97 -9.17
CA ILE A 323 -2.38 -6.98 -10.18
C ILE A 323 -3.45 -6.83 -11.26
N ARG A 324 -4.00 -7.94 -11.76
CA ARG A 324 -5.07 -7.92 -12.78
C ARG A 324 -6.31 -7.18 -12.26
N ALA A 325 -6.77 -7.52 -11.07
CA ALA A 325 -7.92 -6.87 -10.44
C ALA A 325 -7.68 -5.38 -10.19
N ARG A 326 -6.46 -4.99 -9.80
CA ARG A 326 -6.11 -3.61 -9.45
C ARG A 326 -5.86 -2.71 -10.65
N THR A 327 -5.43 -3.26 -11.78
CA THR A 327 -5.19 -2.49 -13.01
C THR A 327 -6.40 -2.46 -13.94
N GLY A 328 -7.45 -3.23 -13.65
CA GLY A 328 -8.60 -3.39 -14.55
C GLY A 328 -8.19 -4.01 -15.89
N ALA A 329 -7.30 -5.00 -15.86
CA ALA A 329 -6.96 -5.82 -17.02
C ALA A 329 -8.07 -6.89 -17.20
N ASP A 330 -8.68 -6.97 -18.37
CA ASP A 330 -9.71 -7.98 -18.64
C ASP A 330 -9.09 -9.37 -18.87
N PRO A 331 -9.76 -10.45 -18.43
CA PRO A 331 -9.25 -11.82 -18.61
C PRO A 331 -9.26 -12.32 -20.07
N GLU A 332 -10.01 -11.68 -20.97
CA GLU A 332 -10.21 -12.16 -22.36
C GLU A 332 -9.12 -11.68 -23.36
N GLU A 333 -8.33 -10.65 -23.05
CA GLU A 333 -7.28 -10.14 -23.95
C GLU A 333 -6.06 -11.09 -24.09
N ASP A 334 -5.91 -12.06 -23.17
CA ASP A 334 -4.84 -13.07 -23.20
C ASP A 334 -5.10 -14.19 -24.25
N ALA A 335 -6.36 -14.36 -24.70
CA ALA A 335 -6.75 -15.47 -25.58
C ALA A 335 -6.59 -15.17 -27.09
N SER A 336 -6.39 -13.90 -27.47
CA SER A 336 -6.50 -13.45 -28.87
C SER A 336 -5.17 -13.23 -29.58
N ILE A 337 -4.03 -13.59 -28.97
CA ILE A 337 -2.71 -13.39 -29.59
C ILE A 337 -2.07 -14.75 -29.91
N PRO A 338 -1.87 -15.10 -31.20
CA PRO A 338 -1.17 -16.32 -31.58
C PRO A 338 0.23 -16.34 -30.98
N GLN A 339 0.66 -17.50 -30.46
CA GLN A 339 2.04 -17.73 -30.08
C GLN A 339 2.89 -17.77 -31.36
N GLU A 340 3.79 -16.80 -31.52
CA GLU A 340 4.97 -16.92 -32.40
C GLU A 340 6.15 -17.51 -31.62
#